data_AF-A0A7X1JBJ5-F1
#
_entry.id   AF-A0A7X1JBJ5-F1
#
_cell.length_a   1.000
_cell.length_b   1.000
_cell.length_c   1.000
_cell.angle_alpha   90.00
_cell.angle_beta   90.00
_cell.angle_gamma   90.00
#
_symmetry.space_group_name_H-M   'P 1'
#
loop_
_entity.id
_entity.type
_entity.pdbx_description
1 polymer ?
#
loop_
_entity_poly.entity_id
_entity_poly.type
_entity_poly.pdbx_seq_one_letter_code
_entity_poly.pdbx_strand_id
1 'polypeptide(L)' 'MRDLLPMLSAWYTAGSPFGLATVVATSRSAPREPGATMAVEPDKTVLGVARGANRA' A
#
# COMPACT_ATOMS: atom_id res chain seq x y z
N MET A 1 6.60 0.91 -3.52
CA MET A 1 6.16 -0.37 -2.87
C MET A 1 7.24 -0.95 -1.96
N ARG A 2 8.54 -0.88 -2.34
CA ARG A 2 9.65 -1.24 -1.43
C ARG A 2 9.63 -0.47 -0.10
N ASP A 3 9.13 0.76 -0.14
CA ASP A 3 9.06 1.66 1.02
C ASP A 3 8.14 1.14 2.14
N LEU A 4 7.19 0.24 1.81
CA LEU A 4 6.28 -0.38 2.78
C LEU A 4 6.85 -1.69 3.36
N LEU A 5 7.85 -2.30 2.71
CA LEU A 5 8.35 -3.62 3.09
C LEU A 5 8.85 -3.72 4.53
N PRO A 6 9.62 -2.75 5.08
CA PRO A 6 10.10 -2.86 6.46
C PRO A 6 8.96 -2.97 7.47
N MET A 7 7.90 -2.18 7.25
CA MET A 7 6.74 -2.13 8.14
C MET A 7 5.83 -3.35 7.97
N LEU A 8 5.55 -3.76 6.73
CA LEU A 8 4.80 -4.98 6.45
C LEU A 8 5.50 -6.22 7.02
N SER A 9 6.83 -6.25 6.95
CA SER A 9 7.63 -7.32 7.56
C SER A 9 7.45 -7.34 9.08
N ALA A 10 7.38 -6.18 9.74
CA ALA A 10 7.16 -6.11 11.18
C ALA A 10 5.78 -6.67 11.56
N TRP A 11 4.73 -6.27 10.85
CA TRP A 11 3.37 -6.77 11.09
C TRP A 11 3.22 -8.26 10.81
N TYR A 12 3.79 -8.72 9.71
CA TYR A 12 3.79 -10.13 9.35
C TYR A 12 4.50 -10.97 10.41
N THR A 13 5.67 -10.53 10.88
CA THR A 13 6.44 -11.23 11.94
C THR A 13 5.71 -11.21 13.28
N ALA A 14 4.97 -10.15 13.57
CA ALA A 14 4.14 -10.04 14.78
C ALA A 14 2.86 -10.90 14.71
N GLY A 15 2.53 -11.49 13.56
CA GLY A 15 1.26 -12.19 13.35
C GLY A 15 0.04 -11.26 13.35
N SER A 16 0.28 -9.94 13.21
CA SER A 16 -0.79 -8.95 13.17
C SER A 16 -1.48 -8.98 11.80
N PRO A 17 -2.82 -9.05 11.74
CA PRO A 17 -3.52 -8.90 10.48
C PRO A 17 -3.35 -7.48 9.95
N PHE A 18 -3.26 -7.32 8.63
CA PHE A 18 -3.21 -6.00 7.99
C PHE A 18 -3.87 -6.05 6.61
N GLY A 19 -4.37 -4.91 6.16
CA GLY A 19 -4.94 -4.72 4.83
C GLY A 19 -3.95 -4.02 3.89
N LEU A 20 -3.94 -4.46 2.62
CA LEU A 20 -3.24 -3.78 1.53
C LEU A 20 -4.23 -3.42 0.43
N ALA A 21 -4.19 -2.17 -0.02
CA ALA A 21 -4.96 -1.72 -1.17
C ALA A 21 -4.01 -1.12 -2.21
N THR A 22 -4.02 -1.66 -3.42
CA THR A 22 -3.21 -1.15 -4.54
C THR A 22 -4.12 -0.69 -5.66
N VAL A 23 -3.88 0.51 -6.18
CA VAL A 23 -4.53 1.00 -7.39
C VAL A 23 -4.02 0.18 -8.57
N VAL A 24 -4.87 -0.65 -9.16
CA VAL A 24 -4.49 -1.51 -10.29
C VAL A 24 -4.69 -0.83 -11.65
N ALA A 25 -5.65 0.09 -11.73
CA ALA A 25 -5.95 0.85 -12.93
C ALA A 25 -6.67 2.15 -12.55
N THR A 26 -6.61 3.13 -13.44
CA THR A 26 -7.31 4.41 -13.31
C THR A 26 -7.89 4.81 -14.65
N SER A 27 -9.03 5.48 -14.65
CA SER A 27 -9.59 6.10 -15.85
C SER A 27 -9.65 7.62 -15.66
N ARG A 28 -9.42 8.37 -16.74
CA ARG A 28 -9.38 9.83 -16.73
C ARG A 28 -8.36 10.35 -15.70
N SER A 29 -8.55 11.57 -15.23
CA SER A 29 -7.69 12.22 -14.23
C SER A 29 -7.97 11.65 -12.84
N ALA A 30 -7.16 10.68 -12.41
CA ALA A 30 -7.22 10.14 -11.06
C ALA A 30 -6.14 10.78 -10.17
N PRO A 31 -6.45 11.08 -8.89
CA PRO A 31 -5.49 11.71 -7.95
C PRO A 31 -4.32 10.80 -7.55
N ARG A 32 -4.39 9.50 -7.86
CA ARG A 32 -3.36 8.51 -7.60
C ARG A 32 -3.11 7.71 -8.87
N GLU A 33 -1.84 7.50 -9.20
CA GLU A 33 -1.45 6.67 -10.35
C GLU A 33 -1.64 5.17 -10.05
N PRO A 34 -1.83 4.33 -11.08
CA PRO A 34 -1.68 2.88 -10.95
C PRO A 34 -0.36 2.50 -10.25
N GLY A 35 -0.43 1.51 -9.38
CA GLY A 35 0.65 1.10 -8.49
C GLY A 35 0.66 1.83 -7.15
N ALA A 36 -0.09 2.92 -6.95
CA ALA A 36 -0.20 3.52 -5.62
C ALA A 36 -0.77 2.50 -4.62
N THR A 37 -0.06 2.26 -3.51
CA THR A 37 -0.40 1.24 -2.50
C THR A 37 -0.56 1.87 -1.13
N MET A 38 -1.61 1.50 -0.41
CA MET A 38 -1.91 1.90 0.97
C MET A 38 -1.91 0.66 1.87
N ALA A 39 -1.37 0.80 3.08
CA ALA A 39 -1.35 -0.22 4.11
C ALA A 39 -2.18 0.22 5.33
N VAL A 40 -2.95 -0.71 5.91
CA VAL A 40 -3.92 -0.42 6.98
C VAL A 40 -3.79 -1.45 8.09
N GLU A 41 -3.68 -0.99 9.34
CA GLU A 41 -3.72 -1.85 10.53
C GLU A 41 -5.17 -2.12 11.00
N PRO A 42 -5.39 -3.13 11.88
CA PRO A 42 -6.73 -3.47 12.37
C PRO A 42 -7.42 -2.36 13.15
N ASP A 43 -6.64 -1.50 13.80
CA ASP A 43 -7.11 -0.32 14.53
C ASP A 43 -7.57 0.83 13.59
N LYS A 44 -7.51 0.60 12.27
CA LYS A 44 -7.82 1.55 11.19
C LYS A 44 -6.78 2.65 11.01
N THR A 45 -5.62 2.53 11.65
CA THR A 45 -4.47 3.39 11.37
C THR A 45 -4.01 3.14 9.94
N VAL A 46 -4.05 4.20 9.13
CA VAL A 46 -3.60 4.17 7.74
C VAL A 46 -2.15 4.63 7.71
N LEU A 47 -1.25 3.77 7.24
CA LEU A 47 0.16 4.10 7.11
C LEU A 47 0.55 4.18 5.64
N GLY A 48 0.70 5.43 5.18
CA GLY A 48 1.36 5.83 3.94
C GLY A 48 0.69 5.35 2.64
N VAL A 49 0.82 6.17 1.59
CA VAL A 49 0.54 5.73 0.21
C VAL A 49 1.87 5.68 -0.53
N ALA A 50 2.40 4.50 -0.78
CA ALA A 50 3.62 4.35 -1.57
C ALA A 50 3.28 4.39 -3.07
N ARG A 51 4.13 5.04 -3.88
CA ARG A 51 4.06 4.86 -5.34
C ARG A 51 4.57 3.46 -5.68
N GLY A 52 3.79 2.73 -6.47
CA GLY A 52 4.25 1.53 -7.15
C GLY A 52 5.09 1.96 -8.33
N ALA A 53 6.24 1.32 -8.52
CA ALA A 53 7.03 1.51 -9.74
C ALA A 53 6.28 0.80 -10.87
N ASN A 54 5.36 1.50 -11.54
CA ASN A 54 4.78 1.00 -12.78
C ASN A 54 5.87 1.06 -13.85
N ARG A 55 6.31 -0.11 -14.37
CA ARG A 55 6.98 -0.16 -15.66
C ARG A 55 5.89 -0.40 -16.69
N ALA A 56 5.63 0.66 -17.46
CA ALA A 56 4.88 0.75 -18.73
C ALA A 56 3.81 -0.33 -18.97
#